data_AF-A0ABD3IIE8-F1
#
_entry.id   AF-A0ABD3IIE8-F1
#
_cell.length_a   1.000
_cell.length_b   1.000
_cell.length_c   1.000
_cell.angle_alpha   90.00
_cell.angle_beta   90.00
_cell.angle_gamma   90.00
#
_symmetry.space_group_name_H-M   'P 1'
#
loop_
_entity.id
_entity.type
_entity.pdbx_description
1 polymer ?
#
loop_
_entity_poly.entity_id
_entity_poly.type
_entity_poly.pdbx_seq_one_letter_code
_entity_poly.pdbx_strand_id
1 'polypeptide(L)'
;MLISCALPISINLSGVSRFSTHDAHTTFVTETPPHVVGGFRWGGGQYSRSNESVRSSKAKRFQYAVRSEVQKVKGDMGGPSDDGGLYMGFDFGTSGARVMVIDEKGDLCADGKRMYPVVPEAEWASMWKDTLFSLIQSLPAEVLSRVVAVSLDGTSSTTMIVDRKSGEPVTRPILYNESRPQALPFVEAIAPPNHTVSTGTSTLCKLVAWWIEGGSELEKDVLMLHQADWLLSLLHGKLGITDYNNALKVGYDPETEDYPGWLKAQPYASLLPQVKEPGALIGHVASDIASAFGLREDCEVYTGTTDSIAAFLAARVTEPGEAVTSLGSTLALKLLSTSRVDDARFGIYSHRLGDKWLVGGASNTGGAVLRQLFTNEQLKELSSQIDPSQPSPLDYYPLPRVGERFPEADPNKESRLSPRPASDVEFLHGILESTARIEGRGYKALDELGATPLKAVKTAGGGAQNVVWQKIRERVLGVPVSASEQTEAAYGAALLALYGRRGWVQTAQENLVSSTS
;
A
#
# COMPACT_ATOMS: atom_id res chain seq x y z
N MET A 1 56.94 -7.42 31.53
CA MET A 1 57.79 -7.52 30.32
C MET A 1 56.90 -7.15 29.14
N LEU A 2 56.63 -5.88 28.80
CA LEU A 2 57.48 -4.75 28.36
C LEU A 2 58.34 -5.06 27.13
N ILE A 3 57.96 -4.43 26.01
CA ILE A 3 58.71 -3.83 24.85
C ILE A 3 57.57 -3.43 23.87
N SER A 4 57.06 -2.19 23.78
CA SER A 4 57.63 -0.90 23.35
C SER A 4 58.22 -0.90 21.94
N CYS A 5 57.56 -0.21 21.00
CA CYS A 5 58.18 0.89 20.25
C CYS A 5 57.13 1.69 19.47
N ALA A 6 57.18 3.01 19.63
CA ALA A 6 56.41 4.03 18.95
C ALA A 6 57.35 5.07 18.32
N LEU A 7 56.77 5.93 17.48
CA LEU A 7 57.20 7.28 17.05
C LEU A 7 58.00 7.37 15.72
N PRO A 8 58.13 8.57 15.10
CA PRO A 8 57.08 9.25 14.31
C PRO A 8 57.66 9.96 13.05
N ILE A 9 56.84 10.50 12.14
CA ILE A 9 57.30 11.58 11.24
C ILE A 9 56.20 12.63 11.09
N SER A 10 56.48 13.83 11.59
CA SER A 10 55.82 15.09 11.28
C SER A 10 56.74 15.89 10.38
N ILE A 11 56.26 16.41 9.24
CA ILE A 11 56.77 17.67 8.67
C ILE A 11 55.56 18.48 8.19
N ASN A 12 55.55 19.72 8.62
CA ASN A 12 54.54 20.74 8.41
C ASN A 12 55.12 21.86 7.53
N LEU A 13 54.20 22.63 6.94
CA LEU A 13 54.30 24.03 6.49
C LEU A 13 54.62 24.35 5.01
N SER A 14 53.55 24.87 4.39
CA SER A 14 53.42 26.25 3.86
C SER A 14 53.72 26.50 2.37
N GLY A 15 52.77 27.18 1.72
CA GLY A 15 52.90 27.67 0.35
C GLY A 15 51.59 28.25 -0.18
N VAL A 16 51.37 29.53 0.11
CA VAL A 16 50.22 30.37 -0.25
C VAL A 16 50.25 30.78 -1.73
N SER A 17 49.09 30.82 -2.42
CA SER A 17 48.79 31.84 -3.43
C SER A 17 47.28 32.00 -3.70
N ARG A 18 46.82 33.25 -3.66
CA ARG A 18 45.45 33.77 -3.86
C ARG A 18 45.05 33.82 -5.35
N PHE A 19 43.74 33.81 -5.64
CA PHE A 19 42.96 34.75 -6.50
C PHE A 19 41.51 34.21 -6.62
N SER A 20 40.55 34.74 -5.86
CA SER A 20 39.49 35.74 -6.20
C SER A 20 38.35 35.27 -7.12
N THR A 21 37.17 35.17 -6.51
CA THR A 21 35.83 35.63 -6.95
C THR A 21 35.32 35.22 -8.34
N HIS A 22 34.21 34.49 -8.38
CA HIS A 22 32.96 34.93 -9.04
C HIS A 22 31.76 34.19 -8.43
N ASP A 23 30.88 34.97 -7.79
CA ASP A 23 29.54 34.58 -7.37
C ASP A 23 28.62 34.47 -8.58
N ALA A 24 27.69 33.51 -8.55
CA ALA A 24 26.49 33.54 -9.38
C ALA A 24 25.30 33.05 -8.54
N HIS A 25 24.70 33.99 -7.80
CA HIS A 25 23.35 33.88 -7.28
C HIS A 25 22.36 34.05 -8.44
N THR A 26 21.42 33.10 -8.59
CA THR A 26 20.23 33.30 -9.42
C THR A 26 19.05 33.66 -8.51
N THR A 27 18.79 34.96 -8.42
CA THR A 27 17.62 35.53 -7.73
C THR A 27 16.49 35.67 -8.75
N PHE A 28 15.35 35.02 -8.53
CA PHE A 28 14.11 35.34 -9.23
C PHE A 28 13.48 36.57 -8.59
N VAL A 29 13.31 37.61 -9.41
CA VAL A 29 12.59 38.85 -9.12
C VAL A 29 11.11 38.61 -9.41
N THR A 30 10.24 38.90 -8.45
CA THR A 30 8.83 39.19 -8.72
C THR A 30 8.47 40.52 -8.06
N GLU A 31 8.07 41.45 -8.91
CA GLU A 31 7.73 42.84 -8.63
C GLU A 31 6.46 42.96 -7.77
N THR A 32 6.50 43.85 -6.78
CA THR A 32 5.33 44.45 -6.12
C THR A 32 5.06 45.84 -6.67
N PRO A 33 3.80 46.22 -6.96
CA PRO A 33 3.41 47.62 -7.10
C PRO A 33 2.73 48.19 -5.83
N PRO A 34 2.67 49.53 -5.68
CA PRO A 34 2.56 50.19 -4.37
C PRO A 34 1.16 50.63 -3.93
N HIS A 35 1.09 50.89 -2.62
CA HIS A 35 0.09 51.52 -1.75
C HIS A 35 -1.02 52.42 -2.34
N VAL A 36 -2.22 52.32 -1.73
CA VAL A 36 -3.07 53.48 -1.39
C VAL A 36 -3.61 53.33 0.05
N VAL A 37 -3.63 54.46 0.75
CA VAL A 37 -3.90 54.72 2.17
C VAL A 37 -5.38 55.03 2.44
N GLY A 38 -5.86 54.64 3.62
CA GLY A 38 -7.08 55.14 4.29
C GLY A 38 -7.66 54.04 5.19
N GLY A 39 -7.61 54.05 6.52
CA GLY A 39 -7.76 55.15 7.46
C GLY A 39 -9.22 55.26 7.87
N PHE A 40 -9.66 54.60 8.95
CA PHE A 40 -10.67 55.09 9.91
C PHE A 40 -10.78 54.18 11.15
N ARG A 41 -10.88 54.83 12.30
CA ARG A 41 -10.92 54.31 13.69
C ARG A 41 -12.36 54.19 14.21
N TRP A 42 -12.43 53.58 15.42
CA TRP A 42 -13.50 53.54 16.45
C TRP A 42 -14.34 52.27 16.42
N GLY A 43 -14.68 51.64 17.55
CA GLY A 43 -14.53 51.97 18.96
C GLY A 43 -15.16 50.85 19.78
N GLY A 44 -14.84 50.80 21.07
CA GLY A 44 -15.15 49.68 21.96
C GLY A 44 -16.63 49.48 22.31
N GLY A 45 -16.89 48.35 22.99
CA GLY A 45 -18.18 48.01 23.57
C GLY A 45 -18.11 46.67 24.29
N GLN A 46 -17.87 46.71 25.61
CA GLN A 46 -18.19 45.61 26.51
C GLN A 46 -19.70 45.42 26.57
N TYR A 47 -20.20 44.18 26.56
CA TYR A 47 -21.40 43.79 27.30
C TYR A 47 -21.35 42.31 27.69
N SER A 48 -21.86 42.04 28.88
CA SER A 48 -21.78 40.79 29.62
C SER A 48 -23.10 40.00 29.57
N ARG A 49 -22.98 38.69 29.83
CA ARG A 49 -23.99 37.71 30.30
C ARG A 49 -25.26 37.48 29.46
N SER A 50 -25.51 36.23 29.08
CA SER A 50 -26.42 35.31 29.81
C SER A 50 -26.70 34.03 29.01
N ASN A 51 -26.99 32.96 29.76
CA ASN A 51 -27.47 31.65 29.31
C ASN A 51 -28.73 31.76 28.44
N GLU A 52 -28.87 30.92 27.42
CA GLU A 52 -29.97 29.94 27.36
C GLU A 52 -29.85 28.99 26.17
N SER A 53 -30.35 27.78 26.40
CA SER A 53 -30.48 26.64 25.51
C SER A 53 -31.22 26.93 24.21
N VAL A 54 -30.70 26.43 23.09
CA VAL A 54 -31.52 26.16 21.90
C VAL A 54 -31.16 24.79 21.33
N ARG A 55 -32.09 23.84 21.49
CA ARG A 55 -32.21 22.63 20.69
C ARG A 55 -32.52 23.01 19.23
N SER A 56 -32.04 22.17 18.33
CA SER A 56 -32.36 22.08 16.89
C SER A 56 -31.56 22.99 15.95
N SER A 57 -30.73 22.35 15.12
CA SER A 57 -30.53 22.77 13.73
C SER A 57 -30.11 21.55 12.90
N LYS A 58 -31.08 21.03 12.14
CA LYS A 58 -31.05 20.97 10.66
C LYS A 58 -29.85 20.21 10.09
N ALA A 59 -30.10 18.96 9.73
CA ALA A 59 -29.36 18.23 8.70
C ALA A 59 -29.24 19.11 7.45
N LYS A 60 -28.03 19.63 7.18
CA LYS A 60 -27.72 20.25 5.90
C LYS A 60 -27.58 19.13 4.89
N ARG A 61 -28.49 19.10 3.92
CA ARG A 61 -28.30 18.38 2.65
C ARG A 61 -27.04 18.93 2.00
N PHE A 62 -26.02 18.10 1.88
CA PHE A 62 -24.86 18.38 1.04
C PHE A 62 -25.21 17.95 -0.40
N GLN A 63 -25.36 18.93 -1.29
CA GLN A 63 -25.32 18.71 -2.73
C GLN A 63 -23.96 19.17 -3.22
N TYR A 64 -23.08 18.23 -3.55
CA TYR A 64 -21.91 18.48 -4.38
C TYR A 64 -22.12 17.77 -5.72
N ALA A 65 -22.12 18.56 -6.79
CA ALA A 65 -22.09 18.04 -8.15
C ALA A 65 -20.66 17.63 -8.49
N VAL A 66 -20.35 16.35 -8.33
CA VAL A 66 -19.12 15.74 -8.85
C VAL A 66 -19.53 14.73 -9.91
N ARG A 67 -18.95 14.84 -11.11
CA ARG A 67 -19.27 13.96 -12.24
C ARG A 67 -18.88 12.52 -11.89
N SER A 68 -19.87 11.64 -11.80
CA SER A 68 -19.69 10.21 -11.68
C SER A 68 -19.47 9.60 -13.07
N GLU A 69 -18.40 8.83 -13.22
CA GLU A 69 -18.30 7.84 -14.29
C GLU A 69 -18.64 6.49 -13.68
N VAL A 70 -19.89 6.05 -13.88
CA VAL A 70 -20.31 4.68 -13.62
C VAL A 70 -20.27 3.97 -14.97
N GLN A 71 -19.34 3.03 -15.15
CA GLN A 71 -19.42 2.13 -16.30
C GLN A 71 -20.46 1.06 -15.98
N LYS A 72 -21.64 1.17 -16.60
CA LYS A 72 -22.58 0.05 -16.65
C LYS A 72 -21.99 -1.01 -17.58
N VAL A 73 -21.42 -2.07 -17.04
CA VAL A 73 -21.11 -3.26 -17.84
C VAL A 73 -22.43 -3.94 -18.19
N LYS A 74 -22.81 -3.90 -19.48
CA LYS A 74 -23.88 -4.75 -20.01
C LYS A 74 -23.33 -6.17 -20.18
N GLY A 75 -23.34 -6.93 -19.10
CA GLY A 75 -23.37 -8.39 -19.16
C GLY A 75 -24.80 -8.84 -19.42
N ASP A 76 -24.98 -9.87 -20.23
CA ASP A 76 -26.27 -10.49 -20.53
C ASP A 76 -26.91 -10.92 -19.20
N MET A 77 -27.96 -10.21 -18.78
CA MET A 77 -28.70 -10.54 -17.56
C MET A 77 -29.58 -11.75 -17.88
N GLY A 78 -28.99 -12.95 -17.75
CA GLY A 78 -29.76 -14.11 -17.35
C GLY A 78 -30.64 -13.73 -16.16
N GLY A 79 -31.90 -14.17 -16.17
CA GLY A 79 -32.91 -13.81 -15.17
C GLY A 79 -32.45 -14.00 -13.71
N PRO A 80 -33.22 -13.56 -12.71
CA PRO A 80 -32.80 -13.57 -11.33
C PRO A 80 -32.54 -15.01 -10.86
N SER A 81 -31.28 -15.39 -10.86
CA SER A 81 -30.79 -16.67 -10.36
C SER A 81 -29.57 -16.41 -9.48
N ASP A 82 -29.80 -15.89 -8.28
CA ASP A 82 -29.57 -16.59 -6.99
C ASP A 82 -29.80 -15.58 -5.84
N ASP A 83 -30.44 -16.03 -4.76
CA ASP A 83 -30.77 -15.25 -3.54
C ASP A 83 -29.53 -14.97 -2.66
N GLY A 84 -28.33 -15.02 -3.26
CA GLY A 84 -27.03 -15.02 -2.58
C GLY A 84 -26.60 -13.64 -2.08
N GLY A 85 -25.88 -13.64 -0.96
CA GLY A 85 -25.28 -12.44 -0.37
C GLY A 85 -24.13 -11.89 -1.20
N LEU A 86 -23.92 -10.57 -1.14
CA LEU A 86 -22.84 -9.87 -1.83
C LEU A 86 -21.77 -9.38 -0.85
N TYR A 87 -20.55 -9.24 -1.35
CA TYR A 87 -19.36 -8.91 -0.57
C TYR A 87 -18.73 -7.65 -1.14
N MET A 88 -18.56 -6.63 -0.30
CA MET A 88 -18.06 -5.33 -0.73
C MET A 88 -16.66 -5.08 -0.19
N GLY A 89 -15.77 -4.66 -1.07
CA GLY A 89 -14.41 -4.28 -0.77
C GLY A 89 -14.13 -2.85 -1.20
N PHE A 90 -13.35 -2.14 -0.40
CA PHE A 90 -12.86 -0.82 -0.72
C PHE A 90 -11.34 -0.82 -0.80
N ASP A 91 -10.79 -0.02 -1.71
CA ASP A 91 -9.36 0.32 -1.79
C ASP A 91 -9.21 1.82 -1.60
N PHE A 92 -8.43 2.22 -0.59
CA PHE A 92 -8.06 3.61 -0.35
C PHE A 92 -6.58 3.83 -0.61
N GLY A 93 -6.20 3.77 -1.89
CA GLY A 93 -4.86 4.04 -2.38
C GLY A 93 -4.42 5.51 -2.32
N THR A 94 -3.40 5.83 -3.11
CA THR A 94 -2.63 7.08 -2.99
C THR A 94 -3.28 8.31 -3.63
N SER A 95 -4.09 8.11 -4.67
CA SER A 95 -4.63 9.18 -5.52
C SER A 95 -6.15 9.12 -5.70
N GLY A 96 -6.78 8.09 -5.16
CA GLY A 96 -8.21 7.89 -5.22
C GLY A 96 -8.59 6.66 -4.42
N ALA A 97 -9.89 6.38 -4.40
CA ALA A 97 -10.46 5.20 -3.80
C ALA A 97 -11.36 4.46 -4.78
N ARG A 98 -11.49 3.15 -4.60
CA ARG A 98 -12.34 2.26 -5.39
C ARG A 98 -13.23 1.44 -4.47
N VAL A 99 -14.38 1.04 -4.98
CA VAL A 99 -15.26 0.05 -4.36
C VAL A 99 -15.57 -1.03 -5.40
N MET A 100 -15.57 -2.28 -4.98
CA MET A 100 -16.00 -3.41 -5.80
C MET A 100 -16.92 -4.30 -4.97
N VAL A 101 -18.00 -4.77 -5.58
CA VAL A 101 -18.97 -5.67 -4.97
C VAL A 101 -18.99 -6.95 -5.79
N ILE A 102 -18.78 -8.08 -5.13
CA ILE A 102 -18.71 -9.39 -5.76
C ILE A 102 -19.77 -10.32 -5.17
N ASP A 103 -20.14 -11.36 -5.92
CA ASP A 103 -20.94 -12.45 -5.39
C ASP A 103 -20.07 -13.54 -4.73
N GLU A 104 -20.69 -14.66 -4.38
CA GLU A 104 -20.03 -15.81 -3.76
C GLU A 104 -19.05 -16.58 -4.65
N LYS A 105 -19.21 -16.50 -5.98
CA LYS A 105 -18.25 -17.02 -6.96
C LYS A 105 -17.14 -16.00 -7.23
N GLY A 106 -17.33 -14.80 -6.70
CA GLY A 106 -16.57 -13.59 -6.85
C GLY A 106 -16.68 -12.97 -8.24
N ASP A 107 -17.82 -13.15 -8.90
CA ASP A 107 -18.18 -12.40 -10.10
C ASP A 107 -18.50 -10.94 -9.71
N LEU A 108 -18.03 -9.99 -10.52
CA LEU A 108 -18.20 -8.56 -10.26
C LEU A 108 -19.67 -8.14 -10.48
N CYS A 109 -20.33 -7.71 -9.41
CA CYS A 109 -21.72 -7.26 -9.42
C CYS A 109 -21.86 -5.74 -9.57
N ALA A 110 -20.93 -4.98 -8.98
CA ALA A 110 -20.88 -3.52 -9.11
C ALA A 110 -19.49 -3.00 -8.77
N ASP A 111 -19.13 -1.84 -9.32
CA ASP A 111 -17.91 -1.13 -8.97
C ASP A 111 -18.12 0.39 -8.98
N GLY A 112 -17.17 1.09 -8.37
CA GLY A 112 -17.10 2.54 -8.40
C GLY A 112 -15.69 3.02 -8.10
N LYS A 113 -15.35 4.19 -8.63
CA LYS A 113 -14.06 4.85 -8.38
C LYS A 113 -14.24 6.34 -8.12
N ARG A 114 -13.37 6.91 -7.31
CA ARG A 114 -13.28 8.36 -7.06
C ARG A 114 -11.81 8.76 -7.03
N MET A 115 -11.47 9.79 -7.79
CA MET A 115 -10.18 10.46 -7.67
C MET A 115 -10.25 11.45 -6.51
N TYR A 116 -9.18 11.55 -5.73
CA TYR A 116 -9.09 12.55 -4.68
C TYR A 116 -8.96 13.95 -5.29
N PRO A 117 -9.74 14.93 -4.82
CA PRO A 117 -9.48 16.32 -5.14
C PRO A 117 -8.15 16.77 -4.54
N VAL A 118 -7.56 17.83 -5.10
CA VAL A 118 -6.40 18.48 -4.47
C VAL A 118 -6.90 19.28 -3.28
N VAL A 119 -6.54 18.84 -2.07
CA VAL A 119 -6.91 19.48 -0.80
C VAL A 119 -5.68 19.66 0.09
N PRO A 120 -5.69 20.65 1.02
CA PRO A 120 -4.65 20.76 2.05
C PRO A 120 -4.50 19.46 2.86
N GLU A 121 -3.29 19.13 3.31
CA GLU A 121 -3.01 17.90 4.08
C GLU A 121 -3.89 17.75 5.33
N ALA A 122 -4.28 18.86 5.95
CA ALA A 122 -5.17 18.89 7.12
C ALA A 122 -6.59 18.38 6.82
N GLU A 123 -7.03 18.39 5.56
CA GLU A 123 -8.38 17.99 5.13
C GLU A 123 -8.43 16.54 4.62
N TRP A 124 -7.30 15.82 4.58
CA TRP A 124 -7.22 14.47 4.00
C TRP A 124 -8.18 13.47 4.66
N ALA A 125 -8.28 13.48 6.00
CA ALA A 125 -9.20 12.59 6.70
C ALA A 125 -10.66 12.89 6.31
N SER A 126 -11.08 14.15 6.31
CA SER A 126 -12.43 14.54 5.87
C SER A 126 -12.69 14.10 4.43
N MET A 127 -11.73 14.32 3.53
CA MET A 127 -11.81 13.89 2.14
C MET A 127 -11.98 12.37 2.01
N TRP A 128 -11.24 11.56 2.78
CA TRP A 128 -11.37 10.10 2.76
C TRP A 128 -12.74 9.65 3.28
N LYS A 129 -13.23 10.25 4.37
CA LYS A 129 -14.58 10.01 4.91
C LYS A 129 -15.67 10.32 3.89
N ASP A 130 -15.59 11.49 3.24
CA ASP A 130 -16.53 11.89 2.20
C ASP A 130 -16.46 10.94 0.99
N THR A 131 -15.25 10.48 0.64
CA THR A 131 -15.05 9.54 -0.45
C THR A 131 -15.66 8.17 -0.15
N LEU A 132 -15.50 7.64 1.07
CA LEU A 132 -16.11 6.39 1.52
C LEU A 132 -17.62 6.41 1.34
N PHE A 133 -18.26 7.43 1.90
CA PHE A 133 -19.72 7.54 1.82
C PHE A 133 -20.21 7.86 0.40
N SER A 134 -19.46 8.63 -0.38
CA SER A 134 -19.78 8.88 -1.80
C SER A 134 -19.69 7.61 -2.66
N LEU A 135 -18.75 6.71 -2.36
CA LEU A 135 -18.63 5.43 -3.05
C LEU A 135 -19.83 4.53 -2.73
N ILE A 136 -20.18 4.38 -1.45
CA ILE A 136 -21.36 3.62 -1.02
C ILE A 136 -22.62 4.17 -1.70
N GLN A 137 -22.84 5.49 -1.62
CA GLN A 137 -24.02 6.14 -2.20
C GLN A 137 -24.12 5.98 -3.72
N SER A 138 -23.02 5.72 -4.42
CA SER A 138 -23.03 5.55 -5.86
C SER A 138 -23.35 4.15 -6.36
N LEU A 139 -23.41 3.16 -5.44
CA LEU A 139 -23.82 1.81 -5.77
C LEU A 139 -25.35 1.71 -5.89
N PRO A 140 -25.88 0.80 -6.74
CA PRO A 140 -27.32 0.61 -6.88
C PRO A 140 -27.96 0.10 -5.57
N ALA A 141 -29.18 0.54 -5.27
CA ALA A 141 -29.90 0.16 -4.04
C ALA A 141 -30.18 -1.35 -3.96
N GLU A 142 -30.42 -1.98 -5.11
CA GLU A 142 -30.58 -3.43 -5.25
C GLU A 142 -29.30 -4.22 -4.94
N VAL A 143 -28.12 -3.60 -5.11
CA VAL A 143 -26.84 -4.19 -4.73
C VAL A 143 -26.62 -4.00 -3.23
N LEU A 144 -26.78 -2.77 -2.73
CA LEU A 144 -26.56 -2.42 -1.32
C LEU A 144 -27.42 -3.25 -0.36
N SER A 145 -28.69 -3.48 -0.72
CA SER A 145 -29.61 -4.28 0.10
C SER A 145 -29.26 -5.78 0.17
N ARG A 146 -28.31 -6.25 -0.66
CA ARG A 146 -27.79 -7.62 -0.68
C ARG A 146 -26.40 -7.75 -0.11
N VAL A 147 -25.72 -6.65 0.24
CA VAL A 147 -24.37 -6.71 0.82
C VAL A 147 -24.46 -7.28 2.22
N VAL A 148 -23.85 -8.45 2.42
CA VAL A 148 -23.82 -9.17 3.70
C VAL A 148 -22.52 -8.97 4.46
N ALA A 149 -21.44 -8.56 3.78
CA ALA A 149 -20.14 -8.35 4.39
C ALA A 149 -19.33 -7.25 3.69
N VAL A 150 -18.57 -6.48 4.47
CA VAL A 150 -17.68 -5.40 4.01
C VAL A 150 -16.28 -5.56 4.59
N SER A 151 -15.26 -5.29 3.78
CA SER A 151 -13.88 -5.05 4.23
C SER A 151 -13.26 -3.91 3.40
N LEU A 152 -12.07 -3.47 3.77
CA LEU A 152 -11.39 -2.33 3.18
C LEU A 152 -9.88 -2.47 3.33
N ASP A 153 -9.13 -2.04 2.31
CA ASP A 153 -7.70 -1.83 2.40
C ASP A 153 -7.33 -0.33 2.40
N GLY A 154 -6.11 -0.05 2.84
CA GLY A 154 -5.54 1.30 2.80
C GLY A 154 -4.03 1.27 2.58
N THR A 155 -3.45 2.45 2.40
CA THR A 155 -2.01 2.60 2.19
C THR A 155 -1.20 2.24 3.45
N SER A 156 -0.17 1.41 3.27
CA SER A 156 0.70 0.95 4.36
C SER A 156 1.30 2.12 5.17
N SER A 157 1.34 1.98 6.49
CA SER A 157 1.95 2.95 7.41
C SER A 157 1.33 4.36 7.41
N THR A 158 0.23 4.61 6.69
CA THR A 158 -0.52 5.86 6.88
C THR A 158 -1.10 5.85 8.29
N THR A 159 -0.64 6.80 9.11
CA THR A 159 -0.85 6.82 10.56
C THR A 159 -1.77 7.97 10.94
N MET A 160 -2.78 7.67 11.75
CA MET A 160 -3.73 8.63 12.29
C MET A 160 -3.68 8.59 13.81
N ILE A 161 -3.74 9.78 14.42
CA ILE A 161 -3.98 9.92 15.86
C ILE A 161 -5.37 10.52 16.01
N VAL A 162 -6.25 9.82 16.73
CA VAL A 162 -7.66 10.17 16.85
C VAL A 162 -8.06 10.33 18.30
N ASP A 163 -9.04 11.18 18.57
CA ASP A 163 -9.66 11.27 19.89
C ASP A 163 -10.40 9.97 20.20
N ARG A 164 -10.13 9.42 21.39
CA ARG A 164 -10.58 8.10 21.84
C ARG A 164 -12.10 8.02 22.01
N LYS A 165 -12.79 9.15 22.15
CA LYS A 165 -14.24 9.21 22.38
C LYS A 165 -15.03 9.49 21.09
N SER A 166 -14.57 10.45 20.30
CA SER A 166 -15.25 10.91 19.10
C SER A 166 -14.77 10.19 17.83
N GLY A 167 -13.55 9.65 17.83
CA GLY A 167 -12.92 9.09 16.63
C GLY A 167 -12.44 10.15 15.63
N GLU A 168 -12.56 11.43 15.98
CA GLU A 168 -12.11 12.53 15.12
C GLU A 168 -10.58 12.64 15.17
N PRO A 169 -9.90 12.87 14.02
CA PRO A 169 -8.46 13.08 14.00
C PRO A 169 -8.05 14.31 14.82
N VAL A 170 -7.07 14.16 15.71
CA VAL A 170 -6.51 15.29 16.49
C VAL A 170 -5.37 15.99 15.78
N THR A 171 -4.74 15.30 14.82
CA THR A 171 -3.72 15.82 13.92
C THR A 171 -4.02 15.37 12.50
N ARG A 172 -3.38 16.00 11.51
CA ARG A 172 -3.46 15.50 10.14
C ARG A 172 -2.88 14.08 10.05
N PRO A 173 -3.36 13.23 9.13
CA PRO A 173 -2.73 11.95 8.85
C PRO A 173 -1.25 12.12 8.47
N ILE A 174 -0.39 11.19 8.89
CA ILE A 174 1.01 11.09 8.44
C ILE A 174 1.09 9.97 7.41
N LEU A 175 1.36 10.33 6.16
CA LEU A 175 1.13 9.48 5.00
C LEU A 175 2.18 8.39 4.82
N TYR A 176 1.83 7.35 4.07
CA TYR A 176 2.68 6.18 3.78
C TYR A 176 4.13 6.52 3.39
N ASN A 177 4.34 7.56 2.57
CA ASN A 177 5.64 7.99 2.07
C ASN A 177 6.31 9.08 2.91
N GLU A 178 5.63 9.65 3.90
CA GLU A 178 6.23 10.64 4.79
C GLU A 178 7.20 9.97 5.76
N SER A 179 8.43 10.49 5.78
CA SER A 179 9.50 10.01 6.65
C SER A 179 9.67 10.92 7.87
N ARG A 180 9.89 10.30 9.03
CA ARG A 180 10.20 10.96 10.31
C ARG A 180 11.61 10.57 10.79
N PRO A 181 12.68 11.00 10.10
CA PRO A 181 14.05 10.59 10.42
C PRO A 181 14.49 11.02 11.82
N GLN A 182 13.91 12.07 12.39
CA GLN A 182 14.18 12.53 13.76
C GLN A 182 13.83 11.46 14.82
N ALA A 183 12.87 10.59 14.53
CA ALA A 183 12.46 9.51 15.44
C ALA A 183 13.30 8.24 15.27
N LEU A 184 14.04 8.10 14.17
CA LEU A 184 14.74 6.87 13.82
C LEU A 184 15.76 6.43 14.90
N PRO A 185 16.60 7.32 15.49
CA PRO A 185 17.51 6.91 16.56
C PRO A 185 16.80 6.37 17.81
N PHE A 186 15.61 6.89 18.14
CA PHE A 186 14.81 6.41 19.26
C PHE A 186 14.20 5.03 18.97
N VAL A 187 13.77 4.81 17.73
CA VAL A 187 13.25 3.52 17.28
C VAL A 187 14.36 2.47 17.24
N GLU A 188 15.54 2.79 16.70
CA GLU A 188 16.68 1.89 16.66
C GLU A 188 17.24 1.55 18.06
N ALA A 189 17.06 2.45 19.04
CA ALA A 189 17.46 2.20 20.41
C ALA A 189 16.59 1.15 21.14
N ILE A 190 15.37 0.90 20.66
CA ILE A 190 14.41 -0.02 21.30
C ILE A 190 14.13 -1.27 20.47
N ALA A 191 14.15 -1.15 19.14
CA ALA A 191 13.81 -2.24 18.24
C ALA A 191 15.01 -3.19 18.04
N PRO A 192 14.77 -4.48 17.75
CA PRO A 192 15.83 -5.38 17.35
C PRO A 192 16.61 -4.83 16.14
N PRO A 193 17.92 -5.13 16.04
CA PRO A 193 18.72 -4.70 14.89
C PRO A 193 18.07 -5.09 13.56
N ASN A 194 18.00 -4.13 12.64
CA ASN A 194 17.42 -4.30 11.31
C ASN A 194 15.92 -4.68 11.27
N HIS A 195 15.17 -4.46 12.35
CA HIS A 195 13.74 -4.71 12.37
C HIS A 195 13.01 -3.86 11.31
N THR A 196 11.88 -4.34 10.78
CA THR A 196 11.11 -3.67 9.70
C THR A 196 10.63 -2.24 10.04
N VAL A 197 10.66 -1.90 11.34
CA VAL A 197 10.31 -0.57 11.88
C VAL A 197 11.47 0.43 11.84
N SER A 198 12.71 -0.03 11.64
CA SER A 198 13.94 0.80 11.58
C SER A 198 14.05 1.50 10.23
N THR A 199 13.02 2.25 9.87
CA THR A 199 12.94 3.11 8.69
C THR A 199 12.05 4.30 9.02
N GLY A 200 12.44 5.49 8.58
CA GLY A 200 11.75 6.74 8.93
C GLY A 200 10.28 6.78 8.47
N THR A 201 9.88 5.97 7.49
CA THR A 201 8.49 5.89 7.01
C THR A 201 7.63 4.87 7.75
N SER A 202 8.19 4.12 8.72
CA SER A 202 7.44 3.17 9.53
C SER A 202 6.38 3.86 10.39
N THR A 203 5.28 3.16 10.69
CA THR A 203 4.27 3.62 11.64
C THR A 203 4.90 3.91 13.00
N LEU A 204 5.89 3.11 13.44
CA LEU A 204 6.57 3.34 14.71
C LEU A 204 7.35 4.66 14.73
N CYS A 205 8.12 4.97 13.69
CA CYS A 205 8.80 6.27 13.60
C CYS A 205 7.79 7.44 13.59
N LYS A 206 6.63 7.27 12.95
CA LYS A 206 5.56 8.28 12.94
C LYS A 206 4.94 8.49 14.31
N LEU A 207 4.64 7.40 15.04
CA LEU A 207 4.12 7.43 16.40
C LEU A 207 5.14 8.06 17.37
N VAL A 208 6.41 7.66 17.29
CA VAL A 208 7.48 8.21 18.14
C VAL A 208 7.70 9.69 17.85
N ALA A 209 7.71 10.11 16.58
CA ALA A 209 7.83 11.52 16.22
C ALA A 209 6.68 12.34 16.80
N TRP A 210 5.44 11.89 16.63
CA TRP A 210 4.28 12.54 17.22
C TRP A 210 4.38 12.63 18.75
N TRP A 211 4.85 11.56 19.40
CA TRP A 211 5.02 11.50 20.85
C TRP A 211 6.03 12.53 21.38
N ILE A 212 7.22 12.62 20.76
CA ILE A 212 8.28 13.54 21.19
C ILE A 212 8.01 15.00 20.81
N GLU A 213 7.17 15.25 19.81
CA GLU A 213 6.75 16.59 19.36
C GLU A 213 5.62 17.19 20.24
N GLY A 214 5.33 16.57 21.40
CA GLY A 214 4.36 17.07 22.38
C GLY A 214 3.06 16.25 22.48
N GLY A 215 2.90 15.21 21.66
CA GLY A 215 1.71 14.36 21.68
C GLY A 215 1.48 13.62 23.01
N SER A 216 2.52 13.42 23.81
CA SER A 216 2.44 12.75 25.12
C SER A 216 1.46 13.41 26.10
N GLU A 217 1.19 14.71 25.97
CA GLU A 217 0.21 15.43 26.78
C GLU A 217 -1.24 14.93 26.56
N LEU A 218 -1.51 14.32 25.40
CA LEU A 218 -2.82 13.83 25.00
C LEU A 218 -3.00 12.31 25.16
N GLU A 219 -2.02 11.59 25.71
CA GLU A 219 -1.96 10.11 25.75
C GLU A 219 -3.29 9.44 26.15
N LYS A 220 -3.93 9.97 27.19
CA LYS A 220 -5.16 9.39 27.77
C LYS A 220 -6.39 9.56 26.86
N ASP A 221 -6.36 10.58 26.02
CA ASP A 221 -7.50 11.00 25.21
C ASP A 221 -7.40 10.55 23.76
N VAL A 222 -6.29 9.90 23.34
CA VAL A 222 -6.08 9.52 21.94
C VAL A 222 -5.79 8.04 21.71
N LEU A 223 -5.99 7.59 20.48
CA LEU A 223 -5.58 6.28 19.96
C LEU A 223 -4.83 6.45 18.64
N MET A 224 -3.93 5.50 18.35
CA MET A 224 -3.32 5.38 17.02
C MET A 224 -4.13 4.39 16.19
N LEU A 225 -4.43 4.78 14.94
CA LEU A 225 -5.08 3.94 13.94
C LEU A 225 -4.33 4.06 12.61
N HIS A 226 -4.35 3.00 11.81
CA HIS A 226 -3.99 3.09 10.41
C HIS A 226 -5.17 3.62 9.59
N GLN A 227 -4.91 4.01 8.33
CA GLN A 227 -5.95 4.51 7.42
C GLN A 227 -7.13 3.54 7.29
N ALA A 228 -6.84 2.25 7.10
CA ALA A 228 -7.87 1.23 6.93
C ALA A 228 -8.72 1.08 8.20
N ASP A 229 -8.07 1.01 9.36
CA ASP A 229 -8.72 0.91 10.67
C ASP A 229 -9.69 2.07 10.91
N TRP A 230 -9.25 3.31 10.63
CA TRP A 230 -10.06 4.50 10.85
C TRP A 230 -11.28 4.50 9.93
N LEU A 231 -11.10 4.18 8.63
CA LEU A 231 -12.21 4.12 7.68
C LEU A 231 -13.22 3.02 8.04
N LEU A 232 -12.76 1.84 8.45
CA LEU A 232 -13.64 0.78 8.94
C LEU A 232 -14.41 1.23 10.19
N SER A 233 -13.76 1.96 11.11
CA SER A 233 -14.41 2.47 12.32
C SER A 233 -15.59 3.40 12.02
N LEU A 234 -15.58 4.10 10.88
CA LEU A 234 -16.71 4.93 10.42
C LEU A 234 -17.93 4.09 10.00
N LEU A 235 -17.73 2.82 9.64
CA LEU A 235 -18.80 1.91 9.25
C LEU A 235 -19.39 1.15 10.45
N HIS A 236 -18.55 0.71 11.40
CA HIS A 236 -18.97 -0.16 12.50
C HIS A 236 -18.98 0.51 13.88
N GLY A 237 -18.49 1.75 14.00
CA GLY A 237 -18.56 2.56 15.23
C GLY A 237 -17.67 2.09 16.39
N LYS A 238 -16.64 1.27 16.14
CA LYS A 238 -15.70 0.81 17.19
C LYS A 238 -14.29 1.31 16.86
N LEU A 239 -13.58 1.87 17.84
CA LEU A 239 -12.20 2.33 17.65
C LEU A 239 -11.20 1.29 18.18
N GLY A 240 -9.94 1.40 17.75
CA GLY A 240 -8.82 0.66 18.32
C GLY A 240 -8.74 -0.80 17.87
N ILE A 241 -9.14 -1.11 16.63
CA ILE A 241 -9.03 -2.44 16.03
C ILE A 241 -8.28 -2.32 14.71
N THR A 242 -7.20 -3.08 14.54
CA THR A 242 -6.41 -3.18 13.31
C THR A 242 -6.17 -4.64 12.94
N ASP A 243 -5.48 -4.87 11.82
CA ASP A 243 -5.08 -6.20 11.35
C ASP A 243 -3.56 -6.43 11.39
N TYR A 244 -3.16 -7.70 11.27
CA TYR A 244 -1.76 -8.12 11.24
C TYR A 244 -0.90 -7.38 10.21
N ASN A 245 -1.47 -7.04 9.05
CA ASN A 245 -0.72 -6.51 7.92
C ASN A 245 -0.46 -5.02 8.09
N ASN A 246 -1.47 -4.25 8.51
CA ASN A 246 -1.33 -2.84 8.86
C ASN A 246 -0.41 -2.65 10.07
N ALA A 247 -0.55 -3.49 11.11
CA ALA A 247 0.21 -3.37 12.36
C ALA A 247 1.70 -3.77 12.25
N LEU A 248 2.11 -4.48 11.19
CA LEU A 248 3.50 -4.93 11.03
C LEU A 248 4.51 -3.77 11.11
N LYS A 249 4.17 -2.61 10.53
CA LYS A 249 5.05 -1.43 10.49
C LYS A 249 5.03 -0.57 11.75
N VAL A 250 4.17 -0.86 12.73
CA VAL A 250 4.33 -0.34 14.10
C VAL A 250 5.15 -1.28 14.99
N GLY A 251 5.34 -2.52 14.56
CA GLY A 251 6.17 -3.52 15.25
C GLY A 251 5.37 -4.66 15.86
N TYR A 252 4.11 -4.83 15.49
CA TYR A 252 3.36 -6.05 15.82
C TYR A 252 4.04 -7.27 15.22
N ASP A 253 4.11 -8.36 15.97
CA ASP A 253 4.64 -9.63 15.50
C ASP A 253 3.49 -10.60 15.21
N PRO A 254 3.13 -10.81 13.93
CA PRO A 254 2.02 -11.68 13.58
C PRO A 254 2.32 -13.17 13.78
N GLU A 255 3.55 -13.58 14.09
CA GLU A 255 3.86 -14.98 14.43
C GLU A 255 3.51 -15.29 15.88
N THR A 256 3.83 -14.37 16.80
CA THR A 256 3.49 -14.47 18.23
C THR A 256 2.12 -13.88 18.55
N GLU A 257 1.49 -13.23 17.57
CA GLU A 257 0.19 -12.55 17.66
C GLU A 257 0.14 -11.49 18.76
N ASP A 258 1.27 -10.83 19.04
CA ASP A 258 1.38 -9.83 20.10
C ASP A 258 2.32 -8.69 19.71
N TYR A 259 2.19 -7.56 20.42
CA TYR A 259 3.24 -6.57 20.42
C TYR A 259 4.42 -7.08 21.25
N PRO A 260 5.66 -7.00 20.73
CA PRO A 260 6.83 -7.51 21.42
C PRO A 260 7.15 -6.68 22.67
N GLY A 261 7.84 -7.29 23.64
CA GLY A 261 8.12 -6.68 24.93
C GLY A 261 8.86 -5.34 24.86
N TRP A 262 9.75 -5.18 23.88
CA TRP A 262 10.48 -3.92 23.65
C TRP A 262 9.56 -2.75 23.26
N LEU A 263 8.44 -3.03 22.59
CA LEU A 263 7.43 -2.04 22.23
C LEU A 263 6.43 -1.81 23.37
N LYS A 264 5.99 -2.89 24.03
CA LYS A 264 5.06 -2.80 25.19
C LYS A 264 5.63 -2.05 26.39
N ALA A 265 6.95 -2.00 26.51
CA ALA A 265 7.63 -1.24 27.56
C ALA A 265 7.66 0.28 27.32
N GLN A 266 7.22 0.75 26.15
CA GLN A 266 7.26 2.16 25.78
C GLN A 266 6.02 2.92 26.28
N PRO A 267 6.14 4.23 26.59
CA PRO A 267 5.03 4.98 27.14
C PRO A 267 3.86 5.16 26.16
N TYR A 268 4.12 5.16 24.84
CA TYR A 268 3.09 5.22 23.81
C TYR A 268 2.44 3.87 23.47
N ALA A 269 2.77 2.79 24.19
CA ALA A 269 2.16 1.48 23.96
C ALA A 269 0.64 1.49 24.23
N SER A 270 0.15 2.38 25.10
CA SER A 270 -1.27 2.58 25.44
C SER A 270 -2.12 3.15 24.28
N LEU A 271 -1.47 3.65 23.22
CA LEU A 271 -2.12 4.16 22.01
C LEU A 271 -2.33 3.07 20.94
N LEU A 272 -1.64 1.94 21.07
CA LEU A 272 -1.65 0.89 20.05
C LEU A 272 -3.03 0.22 19.98
N PRO A 273 -3.56 -0.04 18.77
CA PRO A 273 -4.84 -0.71 18.59
C PRO A 273 -4.75 -2.20 18.97
N GLN A 274 -5.88 -2.81 19.32
CA GLN A 274 -6.00 -4.26 19.35
C GLN A 274 -5.84 -4.81 17.93
N VAL A 275 -5.09 -5.89 17.78
CA VAL A 275 -4.83 -6.51 16.47
C VAL A 275 -5.63 -7.80 16.31
N LYS A 276 -6.19 -8.02 15.11
CA LYS A 276 -6.84 -9.27 14.69
C LYS A 276 -6.25 -9.79 13.37
N GLU A 277 -6.59 -11.00 12.98
CA GLU A 277 -6.32 -11.51 11.64
C GLU A 277 -6.95 -10.60 10.57
N PRO A 278 -6.34 -10.42 9.39
CA PRO A 278 -7.02 -9.85 8.22
C PRO A 278 -8.29 -10.66 7.90
N GLY A 279 -9.41 -9.99 7.63
CA GLY A 279 -10.69 -10.67 7.38
C GLY A 279 -11.32 -11.28 8.63
N ALA A 280 -10.98 -10.81 9.84
CA ALA A 280 -11.65 -11.19 11.08
C ALA A 280 -12.89 -10.33 11.34
N LEU A 281 -13.97 -10.93 11.83
CA LEU A 281 -15.20 -10.21 12.15
C LEU A 281 -14.96 -9.14 13.24
N ILE A 282 -15.35 -7.90 12.95
CA ILE A 282 -15.35 -6.80 13.92
C ILE A 282 -16.73 -6.65 14.57
N GLY A 283 -17.78 -6.76 13.77
CA GLY A 283 -19.17 -6.62 14.17
C GLY A 283 -20.05 -6.33 12.96
N HIS A 284 -21.19 -5.69 13.17
CA HIS A 284 -22.07 -5.24 12.09
C HIS A 284 -21.84 -3.77 11.77
N VAL A 285 -22.29 -3.35 10.59
CA VAL A 285 -22.44 -1.94 10.23
C VAL A 285 -23.31 -1.26 11.29
N ALA A 286 -22.96 -0.04 11.68
CA ALA A 286 -23.74 0.75 12.62
C ALA A 286 -25.13 1.06 12.05
N SER A 287 -26.18 1.00 12.88
CA SER A 287 -27.58 1.11 12.42
C SER A 287 -27.89 2.41 11.69
N ASP A 288 -27.26 3.52 12.08
CA ASP A 288 -27.40 4.82 11.41
C ASP A 288 -26.73 4.82 10.03
N ILE A 289 -25.58 4.17 9.88
CA ILE A 289 -24.92 3.94 8.59
C ILE A 289 -25.76 3.02 7.70
N ALA A 290 -26.27 1.90 8.25
CA ALA A 290 -27.11 0.98 7.50
C ALA A 290 -28.36 1.68 6.94
N SER A 291 -29.06 2.43 7.80
CA SER A 291 -30.23 3.22 7.43
C SER A 291 -29.93 4.32 6.40
N ALA A 292 -28.81 5.04 6.56
CA ALA A 292 -28.44 6.15 5.68
C ALA A 292 -28.13 5.70 4.24
N PHE A 293 -27.55 4.51 4.07
CA PHE A 293 -27.09 4.02 2.78
C PHE A 293 -27.89 2.85 2.21
N GLY A 294 -28.89 2.34 2.92
CA GLY A 294 -29.68 1.19 2.46
C GLY A 294 -28.92 -0.13 2.49
N LEU A 295 -27.93 -0.24 3.39
CA LEU A 295 -27.27 -1.51 3.69
C LEU A 295 -28.15 -2.32 4.64
N ARG A 296 -27.89 -3.62 4.71
CA ARG A 296 -28.56 -4.50 5.67
C ARG A 296 -28.06 -4.20 7.10
N GLU A 297 -28.95 -4.25 8.08
CA GLU A 297 -28.56 -4.09 9.49
C GLU A 297 -27.69 -5.25 10.01
N ASP A 298 -27.82 -6.43 9.40
CA ASP A 298 -26.98 -7.61 9.66
C ASP A 298 -25.74 -7.68 8.75
N CYS A 299 -25.43 -6.60 8.01
CA CYS A 299 -24.21 -6.53 7.22
C CYS A 299 -23.00 -6.54 8.16
N GLU A 300 -22.13 -7.53 8.00
CA GLU A 300 -20.93 -7.70 8.80
C GLU A 300 -19.79 -6.79 8.28
N VAL A 301 -18.94 -6.36 9.19
CA VAL A 301 -17.72 -5.61 8.89
C VAL A 301 -16.52 -6.40 9.38
N TYR A 302 -15.58 -6.64 8.47
CA TYR A 302 -14.37 -7.41 8.68
C TYR A 302 -13.15 -6.51 8.68
N THR A 303 -12.10 -6.92 9.40
CA THR A 303 -10.81 -6.23 9.36
C THR A 303 -10.25 -6.22 7.94
N GLY A 304 -9.44 -5.20 7.69
CA GLY A 304 -8.85 -4.91 6.40
C GLY A 304 -7.52 -5.59 6.16
N THR A 305 -6.75 -4.96 5.28
CA THR A 305 -5.33 -5.20 5.06
C THR A 305 -4.69 -3.94 4.43
N THR A 306 -3.48 -4.05 3.88
CA THR A 306 -2.86 -2.98 3.08
C THR A 306 -3.15 -3.18 1.59
N ASP A 307 -3.18 -2.08 0.83
CA ASP A 307 -3.41 -2.05 -0.63
C ASP A 307 -2.60 -3.09 -1.40
N SER A 308 -1.33 -3.24 -1.04
CA SER A 308 -0.36 -4.14 -1.67
C SER A 308 -0.62 -5.61 -1.39
N ILE A 309 -1.31 -5.92 -0.28
CA ILE A 309 -1.72 -7.28 0.09
C ILE A 309 -3.11 -7.58 -0.50
N ALA A 310 -4.02 -6.61 -0.49
CA ALA A 310 -5.31 -6.73 -1.17
C ALA A 310 -5.12 -6.97 -2.69
N ALA A 311 -4.22 -6.23 -3.35
CA ALA A 311 -3.89 -6.48 -4.76
C ALA A 311 -3.30 -7.89 -5.01
N PHE A 312 -2.63 -8.49 -4.02
CA PHE A 312 -2.20 -9.89 -4.10
C PHE A 312 -3.38 -10.85 -3.96
N LEU A 313 -4.27 -10.62 -2.98
CA LEU A 313 -5.48 -11.43 -2.79
C LEU A 313 -6.37 -11.44 -4.03
N ALA A 314 -6.39 -10.33 -4.79
CA ALA A 314 -7.14 -10.23 -6.03
C ALA A 314 -6.73 -11.27 -7.09
N ALA A 315 -5.49 -11.75 -7.06
CA ALA A 315 -5.01 -12.79 -7.96
C ALA A 315 -5.54 -14.19 -7.62
N ARG A 316 -6.27 -14.35 -6.50
CA ARG A 316 -6.83 -15.62 -6.00
C ARG A 316 -5.80 -16.73 -5.83
N VAL A 317 -4.57 -16.33 -5.51
CA VAL A 317 -3.49 -17.24 -5.14
C VAL A 317 -3.71 -17.73 -3.71
N THR A 318 -3.73 -19.04 -3.52
CA THR A 318 -4.08 -19.65 -2.21
C THR A 318 -3.12 -20.76 -1.77
N GLU A 319 -2.31 -21.31 -2.68
CA GLU A 319 -1.45 -22.44 -2.37
C GLU A 319 0.02 -22.03 -2.14
N PRO A 320 0.71 -22.60 -1.13
CA PRO A 320 2.14 -22.37 -0.95
C PRO A 320 2.96 -22.76 -2.20
N GLY A 321 3.85 -21.85 -2.60
CA GLY A 321 4.62 -21.91 -3.84
C GLY A 321 4.00 -21.14 -5.00
N GLU A 322 2.73 -20.74 -4.91
CA GLU A 322 2.16 -19.80 -5.87
C GLU A 322 2.59 -18.37 -5.55
N ALA A 323 2.78 -17.58 -6.60
CA ALA A 323 3.27 -16.22 -6.47
C ALA A 323 2.53 -15.23 -7.37
N VAL A 324 2.65 -13.96 -7.04
CA VAL A 324 2.29 -12.85 -7.92
C VAL A 324 3.53 -12.03 -8.21
N THR A 325 3.82 -11.83 -9.50
CA THR A 325 4.79 -10.83 -9.97
C THR A 325 4.04 -9.60 -10.46
N SER A 326 4.35 -8.45 -9.86
CA SER A 326 3.91 -7.16 -10.39
C SER A 326 4.96 -6.59 -11.34
N LEU A 327 4.63 -6.56 -12.63
CA LEU A 327 5.42 -5.93 -13.69
C LEU A 327 4.99 -4.46 -13.84
N GLY A 328 5.24 -3.68 -12.78
CA GLY A 328 4.97 -2.24 -12.72
C GLY A 328 6.19 -1.41 -13.14
N SER A 329 6.28 -0.18 -12.64
CA SER A 329 7.49 0.64 -12.78
C SER A 329 8.73 -0.08 -12.22
N THR A 330 8.54 -0.83 -11.14
CA THR A 330 9.48 -1.77 -10.56
C THR A 330 8.96 -3.21 -10.67
N LEU A 331 9.85 -4.18 -10.51
CA LEU A 331 9.53 -5.60 -10.44
C LEU A 331 9.34 -5.98 -8.96
N ALA A 332 8.11 -6.32 -8.56
CA ALA A 332 7.82 -6.77 -7.20
C ALA A 332 7.36 -8.23 -7.21
N LEU A 333 7.95 -9.03 -6.32
CA LEU A 333 7.66 -10.45 -6.15
C LEU A 333 6.93 -10.65 -4.82
N LYS A 334 5.86 -11.42 -4.84
CA LYS A 334 5.13 -11.86 -3.65
C LYS A 334 4.90 -13.37 -3.75
N LEU A 335 5.48 -14.14 -2.84
CA LEU A 335 5.45 -15.60 -2.83
C LEU A 335 4.71 -16.09 -1.59
N LEU A 336 3.68 -16.91 -1.77
CA LEU A 336 2.98 -17.52 -0.66
C LEU A 336 3.78 -18.72 -0.15
N SER A 337 4.02 -18.77 1.16
CA SER A 337 4.96 -19.68 1.80
C SER A 337 4.38 -20.25 3.10
N THR A 338 4.76 -21.46 3.45
CA THR A 338 4.51 -22.04 4.78
C THR A 338 5.46 -21.49 5.84
N SER A 339 6.59 -20.92 5.42
CA SER A 339 7.65 -20.42 6.29
C SER A 339 7.71 -18.90 6.23
N ARG A 340 7.87 -18.27 7.40
CA ARG A 340 8.20 -16.85 7.53
C ARG A 340 9.63 -16.61 7.06
N VAL A 341 9.81 -15.57 6.24
CA VAL A 341 11.13 -15.13 5.77
C VAL A 341 11.23 -13.61 5.90
N ASP A 342 12.13 -13.15 6.75
CA ASP A 342 12.50 -11.73 6.88
C ASP A 342 14.01 -11.60 6.71
N ASP A 343 14.45 -10.71 5.83
CA ASP A 343 15.87 -10.40 5.66
C ASP A 343 16.05 -8.94 5.28
N ALA A 344 16.47 -8.15 6.27
CA ALA A 344 16.63 -6.72 6.09
C ALA A 344 17.74 -6.33 5.11
N ARG A 345 18.74 -7.20 4.88
CA ARG A 345 19.84 -6.94 3.92
C ARG A 345 19.29 -6.77 2.51
N PHE A 346 18.33 -7.63 2.16
CA PHE A 346 17.62 -7.61 0.88
C PHE A 346 16.28 -6.86 0.95
N GLY A 347 15.89 -6.43 2.15
CA GLY A 347 14.59 -5.79 2.35
C GLY A 347 13.39 -6.71 2.21
N ILE A 348 13.60 -7.99 2.46
CA ILE A 348 12.57 -9.01 2.45
C ILE A 348 11.82 -8.95 3.76
N TYR A 349 10.50 -8.97 3.68
CA TYR A 349 9.63 -9.08 4.85
C TYR A 349 8.40 -9.92 4.56
N SER A 350 7.87 -10.56 5.59
CA SER A 350 6.72 -11.45 5.49
C SER A 350 5.46 -10.86 6.13
N HIS A 351 4.34 -10.98 5.42
CA HIS A 351 3.00 -10.69 5.96
C HIS A 351 2.24 -11.99 6.21
N ARG A 352 1.60 -12.15 7.37
CA ARG A 352 0.76 -13.33 7.64
C ARG A 352 -0.59 -13.22 6.92
N LEU A 353 -1.00 -14.31 6.27
CA LEU A 353 -2.31 -14.50 5.63
C LEU A 353 -2.83 -15.89 6.00
N GLY A 354 -3.82 -15.95 6.89
CA GLY A 354 -4.26 -17.21 7.50
C GLY A 354 -3.10 -17.93 8.21
N ASP A 355 -2.89 -19.20 7.83
CA ASP A 355 -1.80 -20.06 8.32
C ASP A 355 -0.50 -19.94 7.51
N LYS A 356 -0.40 -18.96 6.60
CA LYS A 356 0.71 -18.80 5.64
C LYS A 356 1.38 -17.44 5.75
N TRP A 357 2.49 -17.33 5.04
CA TRP A 357 3.32 -16.14 4.95
C TRP A 357 3.44 -15.69 3.51
N LEU A 358 3.13 -14.42 3.27
CA LEU A 358 3.38 -13.75 2.01
C LEU A 358 4.74 -13.06 2.06
N VAL A 359 5.73 -13.71 1.46
CA VAL A 359 7.13 -13.26 1.42
C VAL A 359 7.31 -12.30 0.25
N GLY A 360 7.75 -11.07 0.53
CA GLY A 360 7.89 -10.02 -0.47
C GLY A 360 9.33 -9.59 -0.72
N GLY A 361 9.66 -9.32 -1.99
CA GLY A 361 10.90 -8.68 -2.42
C GLY A 361 10.68 -7.81 -3.65
N ALA A 362 11.49 -6.76 -3.86
CA ALA A 362 11.34 -5.89 -5.02
C ALA A 362 12.68 -5.47 -5.62
N SER A 363 12.78 -5.58 -6.94
CA SER A 363 13.91 -5.09 -7.74
C SER A 363 13.58 -3.75 -8.36
N ASN A 364 14.61 -2.91 -8.52
CA ASN A 364 14.54 -1.63 -9.22
C ASN A 364 14.40 -1.79 -10.75
N THR A 365 14.57 -2.99 -11.30
CA THR A 365 14.26 -3.29 -12.70
C THR A 365 12.75 -3.23 -12.98
N GLY A 366 12.32 -3.21 -14.23
CA GLY A 366 10.90 -3.30 -14.61
C GLY A 366 10.48 -2.26 -15.66
N GLY A 367 9.27 -1.75 -15.52
CA GLY A 367 8.66 -0.82 -16.47
C GLY A 367 9.36 0.53 -16.58
N ALA A 368 9.99 1.03 -15.51
CA ALA A 368 10.64 2.34 -15.53
C ALA A 368 11.79 2.42 -16.54
N VAL A 369 12.66 1.40 -16.56
CA VAL A 369 13.75 1.31 -17.54
C VAL A 369 13.23 1.03 -18.95
N LEU A 370 12.16 0.23 -19.10
CA LEU A 370 11.49 0.05 -20.40
C LEU A 370 10.96 1.38 -20.96
N ARG A 371 10.35 2.21 -20.10
CA ARG A 371 9.78 3.52 -20.47
C ARG A 371 10.83 4.59 -20.77
N GLN A 372 12.07 4.43 -20.31
CA GLN A 372 13.19 5.28 -20.72
C GLN A 372 13.63 4.98 -22.16
N LEU A 373 13.35 3.77 -22.66
CA LEU A 373 13.84 3.28 -23.95
C LEU A 373 12.75 3.24 -25.03
N PHE A 374 11.50 2.96 -24.63
CA PHE A 374 10.39 2.70 -25.54
C PHE A 374 9.08 3.31 -25.06
N THR A 375 8.23 3.74 -26.01
CA THR A 375 6.82 4.04 -25.74
C THR A 375 6.01 2.75 -25.58
N ASN A 376 4.76 2.83 -25.11
CA ASN A 376 3.90 1.65 -24.98
C ASN A 376 3.56 1.04 -26.35
N GLU A 377 3.40 1.90 -27.36
CA GLU A 377 3.13 1.51 -28.75
C GLU A 377 4.34 0.75 -29.32
N GLN A 378 5.55 1.25 -29.08
CA GLN A 378 6.79 0.55 -29.47
C GLN A 378 6.95 -0.79 -28.75
N LEU A 379 6.69 -0.85 -27.43
CA LEU A 379 6.75 -2.11 -26.68
C LEU A 379 5.79 -3.14 -27.26
N LYS A 380 4.55 -2.73 -27.60
CA LYS A 380 3.55 -3.62 -28.20
C LYS A 380 3.98 -4.12 -29.59
N GLU A 381 4.40 -3.20 -30.46
CA GLU A 381 4.80 -3.51 -31.83
C GLU A 381 6.04 -4.41 -31.87
N LEU A 382 7.12 -4.02 -31.19
CA LEU A 382 8.36 -4.79 -31.16
C LEU A 382 8.17 -6.16 -30.50
N SER A 383 7.37 -6.25 -29.44
CA SER A 383 7.09 -7.55 -28.79
C SER A 383 6.40 -8.52 -29.74
N SER A 384 5.53 -8.04 -30.64
CA SER A 384 4.82 -8.91 -31.60
C SER A 384 5.75 -9.61 -32.59
N GLN A 385 6.97 -9.10 -32.75
CA GLN A 385 8.00 -9.62 -33.66
C GLN A 385 8.99 -10.57 -32.96
N ILE A 386 8.90 -10.72 -31.63
CA ILE A 386 9.76 -11.63 -30.87
C ILE A 386 9.18 -13.04 -30.91
N ASP A 387 10.01 -14.03 -31.22
CA ASP A 387 9.70 -15.44 -30.95
C ASP A 387 10.06 -15.78 -29.49
N PRO A 388 9.08 -15.94 -28.57
CA PRO A 388 9.35 -16.18 -27.17
C PRO A 388 9.90 -17.58 -26.88
N SER A 389 9.86 -18.51 -27.85
CA SER A 389 10.41 -19.86 -27.70
C SER A 389 11.94 -19.88 -27.77
N GLN A 390 12.54 -18.88 -28.42
CA GLN A 390 13.99 -18.77 -28.57
C GLN A 390 14.58 -17.97 -27.41
N PRO A 391 15.70 -18.40 -26.81
CA PRO A 391 16.41 -17.59 -25.83
C PRO A 391 17.18 -16.44 -26.49
N SER A 392 17.11 -15.25 -25.90
CA SER A 392 18.00 -14.15 -26.22
C SER A 392 19.39 -14.38 -25.61
N PRO A 393 20.49 -14.25 -26.38
CA PRO A 393 21.85 -14.41 -25.87
C PRO A 393 22.34 -13.21 -25.03
N LEU A 394 21.56 -12.13 -24.97
CA LEU A 394 21.94 -10.89 -24.28
C LEU A 394 21.77 -11.07 -22.76
N ASP A 395 22.83 -10.77 -22.00
CA ASP A 395 22.84 -10.78 -20.54
C ASP A 395 22.81 -9.34 -20.00
N TYR A 396 21.62 -8.79 -19.81
CA TYR A 396 21.42 -7.45 -19.28
C TYR A 396 21.10 -7.45 -17.78
N TYR A 397 21.30 -6.28 -17.18
CA TYR A 397 20.77 -5.95 -15.86
C TYR A 397 20.10 -4.57 -15.98
N PRO A 398 18.87 -4.51 -16.52
CA PRO A 398 18.25 -3.25 -16.91
C PRO A 398 17.77 -2.48 -15.68
N LEU A 399 18.41 -1.36 -15.36
CA LEU A 399 18.03 -0.48 -14.25
C LEU A 399 17.79 0.95 -14.74
N PRO A 400 16.83 1.68 -14.14
CA PRO A 400 16.56 3.07 -14.48
C PRO A 400 17.59 4.05 -13.89
N ARG A 401 18.33 3.61 -12.86
CA ARG A 401 19.42 4.33 -12.17
C ARG A 401 20.32 3.32 -11.43
N VAL A 402 21.48 3.76 -10.97
CA VAL A 402 22.39 2.94 -10.15
C VAL A 402 21.72 2.52 -8.84
N GLY A 403 21.95 1.26 -8.47
CA GLY A 403 21.57 0.68 -7.19
C GLY A 403 20.48 -0.38 -7.31
N GLU A 404 20.66 -1.46 -6.55
CA GLU A 404 19.72 -2.56 -6.42
C GLU A 404 19.59 -2.95 -4.94
N ARG A 405 18.39 -3.41 -4.56
CA ARG A 405 18.12 -3.90 -3.21
C ARG A 405 17.91 -5.41 -3.17
N PHE A 406 17.21 -5.93 -4.16
CA PHE A 406 16.87 -7.34 -4.29
C PHE A 406 16.74 -7.67 -5.78
N PRO A 407 17.20 -8.83 -6.27
CA PRO A 407 17.82 -9.94 -5.53
C PRO A 407 19.28 -9.69 -5.12
N GLU A 408 19.89 -8.61 -5.57
CA GLU A 408 21.28 -8.27 -5.24
C GLU A 408 21.30 -7.01 -4.37
N ALA A 409 21.73 -7.15 -3.12
CA ALA A 409 21.87 -6.03 -2.18
C ALA A 409 23.16 -5.24 -2.50
N ASP A 410 23.11 -4.46 -3.58
CA ASP A 410 24.23 -3.66 -4.08
C ASP A 410 23.77 -2.24 -4.41
N PRO A 411 24.04 -1.24 -3.52
CA PRO A 411 23.66 0.14 -3.75
C PRO A 411 24.41 0.78 -4.93
N ASN A 412 25.49 0.16 -5.41
CA ASN A 412 26.29 0.63 -6.54
C ASN A 412 26.04 -0.17 -7.82
N LYS A 413 25.02 -1.04 -7.85
CA LYS A 413 24.70 -1.87 -9.02
C LYS A 413 24.45 -1.00 -10.26
N GLU A 414 25.33 -1.12 -11.25
CA GLU A 414 25.17 -0.39 -12.51
C GLU A 414 24.16 -1.07 -13.45
N SER A 415 23.49 -0.24 -14.26
CA SER A 415 22.64 -0.72 -15.35
C SER A 415 23.51 -1.32 -16.46
N ARG A 416 23.22 -2.56 -16.87
CA ARG A 416 23.93 -3.23 -17.97
C ARG A 416 22.99 -3.45 -19.14
N LEU A 417 23.14 -2.65 -20.20
CA LEU A 417 22.36 -2.71 -21.45
C LEU A 417 23.25 -2.88 -22.69
N SER A 418 24.51 -3.31 -22.50
CA SER A 418 25.51 -3.50 -23.55
C SER A 418 25.86 -4.98 -23.72
N PRO A 419 26.14 -5.46 -24.95
CA PRO A 419 26.07 -4.71 -26.22
C PRO A 419 24.63 -4.44 -26.65
N ARG A 420 24.32 -3.27 -27.23
CA ARG A 420 23.02 -3.00 -27.85
C ARG A 420 23.07 -3.44 -29.34
N PRO A 421 22.29 -4.44 -29.77
CA PRO A 421 22.24 -4.83 -31.17
C PRO A 421 21.59 -3.73 -32.04
N ALA A 422 21.78 -3.81 -33.36
CA ALA A 422 21.16 -2.87 -34.29
C ALA A 422 19.63 -3.05 -34.39
N SER A 423 19.13 -4.25 -34.11
CA SER A 423 17.70 -4.55 -34.09
C SER A 423 17.10 -4.21 -32.72
N ASP A 424 16.13 -3.29 -32.70
CA ASP A 424 15.38 -2.96 -31.48
C ASP A 424 14.51 -4.14 -31.00
N VAL A 425 14.14 -5.07 -31.89
CA VAL A 425 13.44 -6.32 -31.52
C VAL A 425 14.37 -7.22 -30.70
N GLU A 426 15.61 -7.42 -31.15
CA GLU A 426 16.62 -8.20 -30.43
C GLU A 426 16.97 -7.53 -29.09
N PHE A 427 17.10 -6.20 -29.10
CA PHE A 427 17.39 -5.42 -27.89
C PHE A 427 16.26 -5.56 -26.86
N LEU A 428 15.01 -5.38 -27.27
CA LEU A 428 13.85 -5.55 -26.39
C LEU A 428 13.77 -6.99 -25.87
N HIS A 429 13.96 -8.00 -26.74
CA HIS A 429 13.99 -9.40 -26.32
C HIS A 429 15.04 -9.65 -25.23
N GLY A 430 16.25 -9.11 -25.39
CA GLY A 430 17.30 -9.16 -24.37
C GLY A 430 16.88 -8.53 -23.03
N ILE A 431 16.18 -7.40 -23.05
CA ILE A 431 15.70 -6.72 -21.84
C ILE A 431 14.60 -7.54 -21.16
N LEU A 432 13.60 -8.01 -21.90
CA LEU A 432 12.48 -8.79 -21.38
C LEU A 432 12.97 -10.11 -20.77
N GLU A 433 13.86 -10.82 -21.46
CA GLU A 433 14.44 -12.07 -20.97
C GLU A 433 15.37 -11.86 -19.78
N SER A 434 16.21 -10.82 -19.80
CA SER A 434 17.07 -10.52 -18.66
C SER A 434 16.29 -10.08 -17.42
N THR A 435 15.17 -9.37 -17.60
CA THR A 435 14.25 -9.07 -16.51
C THR A 435 13.61 -10.34 -15.94
N ALA A 436 13.24 -11.30 -16.80
CA ALA A 436 12.75 -12.61 -16.36
C ALA A 436 13.83 -13.41 -15.61
N ARG A 437 15.11 -13.29 -15.97
CA ARG A 437 16.21 -13.88 -15.20
C ARG A 437 16.37 -13.21 -13.82
N ILE A 438 16.18 -11.90 -13.72
CA ILE A 438 16.16 -11.19 -12.43
C ILE A 438 15.00 -11.68 -11.56
N GLU A 439 13.80 -11.83 -12.15
CA GLU A 439 12.63 -12.41 -11.49
C GLU A 439 12.92 -13.82 -10.95
N GLY A 440 13.48 -14.70 -11.78
CA GLY A 440 13.86 -16.06 -11.37
C GLY A 440 14.93 -16.07 -10.27
N ARG A 441 15.93 -15.19 -10.34
CA ARG A 441 16.91 -14.99 -9.26
C ARG A 441 16.25 -14.52 -7.97
N GLY A 442 15.25 -13.65 -8.06
CA GLY A 442 14.46 -13.21 -6.91
C GLY A 442 13.75 -14.36 -6.23
N TYR A 443 12.96 -15.15 -6.96
CA TYR A 443 12.28 -16.30 -6.37
C TYR A 443 13.23 -17.35 -5.81
N LYS A 444 14.36 -17.60 -6.50
CA LYS A 444 15.41 -18.47 -5.98
C LYS A 444 16.03 -17.94 -4.69
N ALA A 445 16.27 -16.64 -4.58
CA ALA A 445 16.79 -16.04 -3.36
C ALA A 445 15.79 -16.16 -2.19
N LEU A 446 14.48 -16.08 -2.46
CA LEU A 446 13.46 -16.33 -1.42
C LEU A 446 13.49 -17.79 -0.94
N ASP A 447 13.60 -18.74 -1.86
CA ASP A 447 13.74 -20.18 -1.57
C ASP A 447 15.00 -20.47 -0.73
N GLU A 448 16.16 -19.94 -1.14
CA GLU A 448 17.42 -20.07 -0.40
C GLU A 448 17.36 -19.47 1.02
N LEU A 449 16.46 -18.51 1.27
CA LEU A 449 16.18 -17.93 2.59
C LEU A 449 15.12 -18.71 3.38
N GLY A 450 14.55 -19.78 2.82
CA GLY A 450 13.63 -20.69 3.50
C GLY A 450 12.17 -20.58 3.10
N ALA A 451 11.82 -19.78 2.09
CA ALA A 451 10.45 -19.72 1.58
C ALA A 451 10.07 -21.02 0.85
N THR A 452 8.78 -21.34 0.76
CA THR A 452 8.31 -22.47 -0.06
C THR A 452 8.72 -22.28 -1.53
N PRO A 453 9.30 -23.30 -2.20
CA PRO A 453 9.72 -23.19 -3.60
C PRO A 453 8.59 -22.79 -4.55
N LEU A 454 8.95 -21.99 -5.57
CA LEU A 454 8.03 -21.49 -6.59
C LEU A 454 7.41 -22.63 -7.41
N LYS A 455 6.10 -22.59 -7.62
CA LYS A 455 5.32 -23.55 -8.41
C LYS A 455 4.56 -22.92 -9.58
N ALA A 456 4.10 -21.68 -9.44
CA ALA A 456 3.36 -20.95 -10.46
C ALA A 456 3.40 -19.45 -10.20
N VAL A 457 3.27 -18.64 -11.25
CA VAL A 457 3.26 -17.18 -11.16
C VAL A 457 2.02 -16.60 -11.85
N LYS A 458 1.26 -15.82 -11.09
CA LYS A 458 0.28 -14.86 -11.60
C LYS A 458 0.95 -13.52 -11.85
N THR A 459 0.51 -12.80 -12.87
CA THR A 459 1.16 -11.57 -13.32
C THR A 459 0.20 -10.39 -13.21
N ALA A 460 0.63 -9.34 -12.52
CA ALA A 460 -0.05 -8.06 -12.39
C ALA A 460 0.78 -6.92 -13.00
N GLY A 461 0.19 -5.72 -13.07
CA GLY A 461 0.85 -4.52 -13.59
C GLY A 461 0.84 -4.44 -15.12
N GLY A 462 1.36 -3.33 -15.66
CA GLY A 462 1.29 -3.04 -17.10
C GLY A 462 1.95 -4.10 -17.98
N GLY A 463 3.01 -4.76 -17.48
CA GLY A 463 3.67 -5.85 -18.19
C GLY A 463 2.81 -7.11 -18.36
N ALA A 464 1.75 -7.31 -17.57
CA ALA A 464 0.87 -8.47 -17.65
C ALA A 464 0.10 -8.55 -18.98
N GLN A 465 -0.07 -7.42 -19.69
CA GLN A 465 -0.73 -7.38 -21.00
C GLN A 465 0.15 -7.92 -22.14
N ASN A 466 1.46 -8.11 -21.89
CA ASN A 466 2.39 -8.58 -22.89
C ASN A 466 2.47 -10.13 -22.89
N VAL A 467 1.64 -10.76 -23.71
CA VAL A 467 1.57 -12.22 -23.86
C VAL A 467 2.91 -12.83 -24.30
N VAL A 468 3.70 -12.11 -25.10
CA VAL A 468 5.03 -12.57 -25.51
C VAL A 468 5.97 -12.60 -24.31
N TRP A 469 5.94 -11.55 -23.49
CA TRP A 469 6.74 -11.52 -22.26
C TRP A 469 6.29 -12.58 -21.24
N GLN A 470 4.99 -12.86 -21.15
CA GLN A 470 4.47 -13.97 -20.34
C GLN A 470 5.13 -15.30 -20.74
N LYS A 471 5.19 -15.61 -22.05
CA LYS A 471 5.81 -16.84 -22.57
C LYS A 471 7.32 -16.88 -22.35
N ILE A 472 8.02 -15.75 -22.49
CA ILE A 472 9.45 -15.65 -22.16
C ILE A 472 9.66 -15.97 -20.68
N ARG A 473 8.85 -15.39 -19.78
CA ARG A 473 8.93 -15.62 -18.34
C ARG A 473 8.63 -17.07 -17.99
N GLU A 474 7.60 -17.67 -18.57
CA GLU A 474 7.29 -19.10 -18.38
C GLU A 474 8.48 -19.99 -18.74
N ARG A 475 9.11 -19.76 -19.90
CA ARG A 475 10.32 -20.49 -20.31
C ARG A 475 11.50 -20.28 -19.36
N VAL A 476 11.75 -19.04 -18.93
CA VAL A 476 12.91 -18.68 -18.10
C VAL A 476 12.77 -19.15 -16.66
N LEU A 477 11.56 -19.03 -16.09
CA LEU A 477 11.27 -19.41 -14.72
C LEU A 477 11.07 -20.93 -14.57
N GLY A 478 10.65 -21.62 -15.65
CA GLY A 478 10.41 -23.06 -15.63
C GLY A 478 9.16 -23.48 -14.86
N VAL A 479 8.24 -22.54 -14.62
CA VAL A 479 6.93 -22.75 -13.96
C VAL A 479 5.83 -22.10 -14.77
N PRO A 480 4.56 -22.54 -14.66
CA PRO A 480 3.44 -21.89 -15.32
C PRO A 480 3.34 -20.40 -14.97
N VAL A 481 3.17 -19.57 -15.99
CA VAL A 481 3.00 -18.11 -15.84
C VAL A 481 1.73 -17.68 -16.57
N SER A 482 0.83 -17.00 -15.86
CA SER A 482 -0.39 -16.45 -16.43
C SER A 482 -0.66 -15.02 -15.95
N ALA A 483 -1.42 -14.25 -16.71
CA ALA A 483 -1.97 -12.99 -16.23
C ALA A 483 -2.98 -13.26 -15.10
N SER A 484 -3.03 -12.38 -14.10
CA SER A 484 -4.11 -12.37 -13.13
C SER A 484 -5.40 -11.90 -13.79
N GLU A 485 -6.52 -12.57 -13.51
CA GLU A 485 -7.83 -12.16 -13.99
C GLU A 485 -8.30 -10.85 -13.34
N GLN A 486 -7.94 -10.66 -12.07
CA GLN A 486 -8.21 -9.46 -11.29
C GLN A 486 -6.93 -9.01 -10.58
N THR A 487 -6.70 -7.71 -10.55
CA THR A 487 -5.53 -7.10 -9.90
C THR A 487 -5.89 -5.92 -9.00
N GLU A 488 -7.18 -5.59 -8.93
CA GLU A 488 -7.67 -4.43 -8.21
C GLU A 488 -7.72 -4.71 -6.71
N ALA A 489 -7.12 -3.84 -5.89
CA ALA A 489 -7.06 -4.03 -4.45
C ALA A 489 -8.47 -4.11 -3.82
N ALA A 490 -9.42 -3.28 -4.28
CA ALA A 490 -10.82 -3.33 -3.84
C ALA A 490 -11.46 -4.72 -4.05
N TYR A 491 -11.11 -5.42 -5.13
CA TYR A 491 -11.56 -6.79 -5.36
C TYR A 491 -10.95 -7.77 -4.35
N GLY A 492 -9.66 -7.60 -4.03
CA GLY A 492 -9.00 -8.35 -2.96
C GLY A 492 -9.60 -8.10 -1.57
N ALA A 493 -9.99 -6.86 -1.26
CA ALA A 493 -10.73 -6.52 -0.05
C ALA A 493 -12.13 -7.15 -0.04
N ALA A 494 -12.80 -7.24 -1.18
CA ALA A 494 -14.10 -7.92 -1.29
C ALA A 494 -13.97 -9.43 -1.07
N LEU A 495 -12.90 -10.05 -1.60
CA LEU A 495 -12.53 -11.43 -1.29
C LEU A 495 -12.21 -11.61 0.20
N LEU A 496 -11.57 -10.63 0.85
CA LEU A 496 -11.29 -10.68 2.28
C LEU A 496 -12.58 -10.71 3.11
N ALA A 497 -13.60 -9.93 2.73
CA ALA A 497 -14.92 -9.99 3.34
C ALA A 497 -15.60 -11.36 3.11
N LEU A 498 -15.48 -11.93 1.90
CA LEU A 498 -16.00 -13.26 1.56
C LEU A 498 -15.33 -14.38 2.38
N TYR A 499 -14.00 -14.39 2.41
CA TYR A 499 -13.22 -15.39 3.13
C TYR A 499 -13.39 -15.25 4.64
N GLY A 500 -13.52 -14.02 5.16
CA GLY A 500 -13.83 -13.78 6.56
C GLY A 500 -15.17 -14.39 6.98
N ARG A 501 -16.18 -14.32 6.12
CA ARG A 501 -17.51 -14.89 6.38
C ARG A 501 -17.58 -16.40 6.23
N ARG A 502 -16.90 -16.96 5.23
CA ARG A 502 -16.86 -18.42 5.00
C ARG A 502 -15.82 -19.17 5.84
N GLY A 503 -14.84 -18.44 6.38
CA GLY A 503 -13.64 -19.01 6.97
C GLY A 503 -12.59 -19.37 5.91
N TRP A 504 -11.33 -19.00 6.16
CA TRP A 504 -10.19 -19.19 5.25
C TRP A 504 -9.99 -20.63 4.73
N VAL A 505 -10.40 -21.64 5.51
CA VAL A 505 -10.14 -23.07 5.24
C VAL A 505 -11.14 -23.67 4.24
N GLN A 506 -12.38 -23.18 4.16
CA GLN A 506 -13.39 -23.75 3.27
C GLN A 506 -13.21 -23.30 1.80
N THR A 507 -12.67 -22.11 1.56
CA THR A 507 -12.61 -21.53 0.21
C THR A 507 -11.52 -22.15 -0.69
N ALA A 508 -10.46 -22.72 -0.12
CA ALA A 508 -9.42 -23.42 -0.89
C ALA A 508 -9.95 -24.70 -1.58
N GLN A 509 -10.92 -25.38 -0.97
CA GLN A 509 -11.50 -26.61 -1.53
C GLN A 509 -12.52 -26.34 -2.64
N GLU A 510 -13.24 -25.21 -2.62
CA GLU A 510 -14.29 -24.91 -3.61
C GLU A 510 -13.71 -24.43 -4.95
N ASN A 511 -12.56 -23.74 -4.96
CA ASN A 511 -11.90 -23.27 -6.18
C ASN A 511 -11.29 -24.40 -7.04
N LEU A 512 -11.11 -25.60 -6.47
CA LEU A 512 -10.68 -26.79 -7.21
C LEU A 512 -11.80 -27.40 -8.06
N VAL A 513 -13.07 -27.15 -7.71
CA VAL A 513 -14.22 -27.76 -8.38
C VAL A 513 -14.68 -26.92 -9.59
N SER A 514 -14.43 -25.60 -9.60
CA SER A 514 -14.85 -24.70 -10.68
C SER A 514 -13.85 -24.58 -11.85
N SER A 515 -12.61 -25.05 -11.68
CA SER A 515 -11.57 -25.01 -12.72
C SER A 515 -11.49 -26.29 -13.58
N THR A 516 -12.39 -27.25 -13.36
CA THR A 516 -12.44 -28.54 -14.08
C THR A 516 -13.75 -28.78 -14.86
N SER A 517 -14.55 -27.74 -15.11
CA SER A 517 -15.80 -27.84 -15.89
C SER A 517 -15.76 -27.05 -17.18
#